data_AF-A0A7K2FF79-F1
#
_entry.id   AF-A0A7K2FF79-F1
#
_cell.length_a   1.000
_cell.length_b   1.000
_cell.length_c   1.000
_cell.angle_alpha   90.00
_cell.angle_beta   90.00
_cell.angle_gamma   90.00
#
_symmetry.space_group_name_H-M   'P 1'
#
loop_
_entity.id
_entity.type
_entity.pdbx_description
1 polymer ?
#
loop_
_entity_poly.entity_id
_entity_poly.type
_entity_poly.pdbx_seq_one_letter_code
_entity_poly.pdbx_strand_id
1 'polypeptide(L)' 'RLPVWMAAYGPRALALAGQKADGFILQLADPYLTEWMVKAVRRAAEEAGRDPAAVTVCVAAPAYVGDDL' A
#
# COMPACT_ATOMS: atom_id res chain seq x y z
N ARG A 1 -20.27 0.81 6.74
CA ARG A 1 -19.63 -0.16 5.81
C ARG A 1 -18.26 -0.50 6.38
N LEU A 2 -17.80 -1.76 6.26
CA LEU A 2 -16.43 -2.14 6.67
C LEU A 2 -15.41 -1.68 5.60
N PRO A 3 -14.24 -1.15 5.99
CA PRO A 3 -13.20 -0.76 5.04
C PRO A 3 -12.58 -2.00 4.37
N VAL A 4 -12.38 -1.93 3.05
CA VAL A 4 -11.75 -3.00 2.27
C VAL A 4 -10.25 -2.75 2.16
N TRP A 5 -9.44 -3.68 2.68
CA TRP A 5 -7.99 -3.63 2.60
C TRP A 5 -7.45 -4.67 1.62
N MET A 6 -6.43 -4.29 0.85
CA MET A 6 -5.74 -5.21 -0.06
C MET A 6 -4.24 -5.24 0.21
N ALA A 7 -3.72 -6.46 0.35
CA ALA A 7 -2.30 -6.72 0.17
C ALA A 7 -2.05 -6.95 -1.33
N ALA A 8 -1.07 -6.24 -1.89
CA ALA A 8 -0.84 -6.26 -3.32
C ALA A 8 0.65 -6.22 -3.64
N TYR A 9 1.07 -7.13 -4.52
CA TYR A 9 2.42 -7.18 -5.05
C TYR A 9 2.36 -7.25 -6.58
N GLY A 10 3.15 -6.40 -7.23
CA GLY A 10 3.23 -6.32 -8.68
C GLY A 10 2.15 -5.46 -9.34
N PRO A 11 2.35 -5.07 -10.60
CA PRO A 11 1.63 -3.94 -11.22
C PRO A 11 0.11 -4.11 -11.27
N ARG A 12 -0.39 -5.30 -11.59
CA ARG A 12 -1.84 -5.56 -11.71
C ARG A 12 -2.55 -5.53 -10.36
N ALA A 13 -1.93 -6.08 -9.32
CA ALA A 13 -2.50 -6.09 -7.98
C ALA A 13 -2.51 -4.67 -7.38
N LEU A 14 -1.42 -3.91 -7.57
CA LEU A 14 -1.34 -2.51 -7.14
C LEU A 14 -2.37 -1.63 -7.86
N ALA A 15 -2.60 -1.89 -9.16
CA ALA A 15 -3.65 -1.21 -9.91
C ALA A 15 -5.04 -1.51 -9.33
N LEU A 16 -5.35 -2.78 -9.04
CA LEU A 16 -6.62 -3.16 -8.43
C LEU A 16 -6.80 -2.56 -7.03
N ALA A 17 -5.74 -2.53 -6.22
CA ALA A 17 -5.75 -1.90 -4.91
C ALA A 17 -6.09 -0.41 -5.01
N GLY A 18 -5.43 0.33 -5.90
CA GLY A 18 -5.74 1.75 -6.14
C GLY A 18 -7.16 1.99 -6.66
N GLN A 19 -7.68 1.09 -7.50
CA GLN A 19 -9.01 1.22 -8.08
C GLN A 19 -10.15 0.91 -7.10
N LYS A 20 -9.95 0.01 -6.14
CA LYS A 20 -11.05 -0.60 -5.38
C LYS A 20 -10.88 -0.61 -3.86
N ALA A 21 -9.66 -0.52 -3.33
CA ALA A 21 -9.43 -0.62 -1.89
C ALA A 21 -9.63 0.72 -1.19
N ASP A 22 -10.04 0.64 0.08
CA ASP A 22 -10.01 1.75 1.04
C ASP A 22 -8.63 1.83 1.74
N GLY A 23 -7.90 0.70 1.78
CA GLY A 23 -6.53 0.65 2.29
C GLY A 23 -5.62 -0.34 1.55
N PHE A 24 -4.33 0.00 1.50
CA PHE A 24 -3.24 -0.82 0.97
C PHE A 24 -2.30 -1.22 2.11
N ILE A 25 -2.02 -2.51 2.24
CA ILE A 25 -1.06 -3.03 3.23
C ILE A 25 0.14 -3.68 2.52
N LEU A 26 1.35 -3.26 2.91
CA LEU A 26 2.63 -3.75 2.41
C LEU A 26 3.37 -4.48 3.53
N GLN A 27 3.68 -5.77 3.34
CA GLN A 27 4.37 -6.61 4.33
C GLN A 27 5.89 -6.61 4.12
N LEU A 28 6.48 -5.43 3.89
CA LEU A 28 7.91 -5.13 3.87
C LEU A 28 8.08 -3.62 4.05
N ALA A 29 9.27 -3.14 4.46
CA ALA A 29 9.52 -1.71 4.64
C ALA A 29 10.81 -1.22 3.97
N ASP A 30 11.23 -1.86 2.87
CA ASP A 30 12.28 -1.29 2.03
C ASP A 30 11.81 0.09 1.52
N PRO A 31 12.56 1.19 1.77
CA PRO A 31 12.10 2.54 1.43
C PRO A 31 11.83 2.73 -0.07
N TYR A 32 12.68 2.16 -0.93
CA TYR A 32 12.55 2.28 -2.37
C TYR A 32 11.30 1.56 -2.89
N LEU A 33 11.10 0.31 -2.46
CA LEU A 33 9.92 -0.47 -2.82
C LEU A 33 8.64 0.16 -2.26
N THR A 34 8.68 0.66 -1.02
CA THR A 34 7.55 1.35 -0.39
C THR A 34 7.13 2.56 -1.20
N GLU A 35 8.08 3.42 -1.56
CA GLU A 35 7.81 4.60 -2.37
C GLU A 35 7.21 4.23 -3.73
N TRP A 36 7.81 3.25 -4.43
CA TRP A 36 7.35 2.83 -5.75
C TRP A 36 5.93 2.23 -5.71
N MET A 37 5.64 1.33 -4.75
CA MET A 37 4.34 0.68 -4.63
C MET A 37 3.24 1.67 -4.24
N VAL A 38 3.52 2.58 -3.29
CA VAL A 38 2.58 3.62 -2.87
C VAL A 38 2.25 4.56 -4.04
N LYS A 39 3.26 4.97 -4.83
CA LYS A 39 3.04 5.76 -6.04
C LYS A 39 2.17 5.04 -7.06
N ALA A 40 2.41 3.74 -7.28
CA ALA A 40 1.61 2.94 -8.21
C ALA A 40 0.14 2.84 -7.78
N VAL A 41 -0.12 2.60 -6.50
CA VAL A 41 -1.49 2.53 -5.94
C VAL A 41 -2.20 3.89 -6.04
N ARG A 42 -1.53 4.98 -5.68
CA ARG A 42 -2.10 6.35 -5.78
C ARG A 42 -2.42 6.73 -7.22
N ARG A 43 -1.49 6.48 -8.13
CA ARG A 43 -1.70 6.69 -9.57
C ARG A 43 -2.89 5.89 -10.09
N ALA A 44 -3.02 4.63 -9.70
CA ALA A 44 -4.17 3.81 -10.11
C ALA A 44 -5.50 4.30 -9.52
N ALA A 45 -5.49 4.92 -8.33
CA ALA A 45 -6.67 5.58 -7.78
C ALA A 45 -7.04 6.83 -8.61
N GLU A 46 -6.06 7.68 -8.95
CA GLU A 46 -6.26 8.84 -9.83
C GLU A 46 -6.81 8.44 -11.20
N GLU A 47 -6.19 7.45 -11.86
CA GLU A 47 -6.63 6.92 -13.16
C GLU A 47 -8.05 6.32 -13.11
N ALA A 48 -8.51 5.90 -11.92
CA ALA A 48 -9.86 5.42 -11.67
C ALA A 48 -10.86 6.54 -11.29
N GLY A 49 -10.44 7.81 -11.30
CA GLY A 49 -11.26 8.95 -10.91
C GLY A 49 -11.52 9.04 -9.40
N ARG A 50 -10.67 8.43 -8.57
CA ARG A 50 -10.75 8.49 -7.10
C ARG A 50 -9.71 9.45 -6.56
N ASP A 51 -9.97 9.98 -5.35
CA ASP A 51 -8.95 10.72 -4.62
C ASP A 51 -7.82 9.76 -4.18
N PRO A 52 -6.56 9.93 -4.65
CA PRO A 52 -5.43 9.12 -4.21
C PRO A 52 -5.15 9.21 -2.71
N ALA A 53 -5.54 10.30 -2.03
CA ALA A 53 -5.41 10.43 -0.60
C ALA A 53 -6.44 9.61 0.19
N ALA A 54 -7.51 9.13 -0.46
CA ALA A 54 -8.50 8.26 0.18
C ALA A 54 -8.00 6.82 0.40
N VAL A 55 -6.89 6.42 -0.22
CA VAL A 55 -6.27 5.10 0.02
C VAL A 55 -5.33 5.20 1.22
N THR A 56 -5.73 4.58 2.33
CA THR A 56 -4.87 4.49 3.52
C THR A 56 -3.70 3.53 3.25
N VAL A 57 -2.49 3.89 3.67
CA VAL A 57 -1.30 3.05 3.49
C VAL A 57 -0.82 2.54 4.84
N CYS A 58 -0.64 1.23 4.95
CA CYS A 58 0.03 0.57 6.09
C CYS A 58 1.28 -0.16 5.59
N VAL A 59 2.42 0.13 6.21
CA VAL A 59 3.69 -0.55 5.95
C VAL A 59 4.03 -1.36 7.20
N ALA A 60 4.10 -2.68 7.05
CA ALA A 60 4.38 -3.62 8.12
C ALA A 60 5.74 -4.28 7.88
N ALA A 61 6.73 -3.90 8.69
CA ALA A 61 8.05 -4.53 8.71
C ALA A 61 8.18 -5.46 9.92
N PRO A 62 8.75 -6.66 9.77
CA PRO A 62 9.18 -7.44 10.92
C PRO A 62 10.32 -6.71 11.63
N ALA A 63 10.24 -6.65 12.96
CA ALA A 63 11.29 -6.12 13.82
C ALA A 63 11.51 -7.07 14.99
N TYR A 64 12.77 -7.20 15.40
CA TYR A 64 13.19 -7.92 16.60
C TYR A 64 13.92 -6.90 17.49
N VAL A 65 13.50 -6.79 18.74
CA VAL A 65 14.12 -5.90 19.73
C VAL A 65 14.76 -6.78 20.79
N GLY A 66 16.06 -6.62 20.98
CA GLY A 66 16.85 -7.26 22.03
C GLY A 66 17.48 -6.21 22.94
N ASP A 67 18.15 -6.67 24.01
CA ASP A 67 18.83 -5.80 24.97
C ASP A 67 20.28 -5.48 24.55
N ASP A 68 20.73 -5.97 23.38
CA ASP A 68 22.07 -5.82 22.82
C ASP A 68 22.09 -4.85 21.62
N LEU A 69 22.49 -3.60 21.89
CA LEU A 69 22.79 -2.56 20.88
C LEU A 69 24.31 -2.43 20.67
#